data_AF-A0A1V4DRQ2-F1
#
_entry.id   AF-A0A1V4DRQ2-F1
#
_cell.length_a   1.000
_cell.length_b   1.000
_cell.length_c   1.000
_cell.angle_alpha   90.00
_cell.angle_beta   90.00
_cell.angle_gamma   90.00
#
_symmetry.space_group_name_H-M   'P 1'
#
loop_
_entity.id
_entity.type
_entity.pdbx_description
1 polymer ?
#
loop_
_entity_poly.entity_id
_entity_poly.type
_entity_poly.pdbx_seq_one_letter_code
_entity_poly.pdbx_strand_id
1 'polypeptide(L)'
;MSTHQPFTITGVRVFGGRGLIPGVTHVRVRDGRIAAVGDESVTRPGDAVVDGSGGTLLPGLVDAHVHLLPGCTQLAAVFGVTTVVDMFSKPETIDPERAAVAASERGRGPVLADMRTSSVGATAPGGHPTIAYAPFPYVTGPLDAASFVAGRVAEGATHIKVIYDDGSGAMLDIPALDVRTIEALVAAAHERGLPVVAHASSAAGAVTVARCGVDVLAHAPFDRMTDRQISDVARCGVAVIATLSIIDGFPDEDGVMPLLAQPHLAGRLSARWRRVIERQGRRWMPPAPPDGAAQRYNTVAFLESGLRVLAGTDAPNPGLVFGASLHRELQHMVAAGFTPGEALTAATAAPAEVFGMADRGEIAVGRRADLVLVGGDPTADITATQRIRDVWVLGRRVDPRAYAGGEAEREGVRWQRDSAEKIVKAIGESRPAFPAPHEVRRDDGELLGQVVPTAGGWQAVTIFGVPLGGAGDQGDAVRTLHARGLACLSEPWWARVGDDPAWREARIVEAAPDRVRLRWSDSMADQPPSGRWFDLDDLDLSLERPVG
;
A
#
# COMPACT_ATOMS: atom_id res chain seq x y z
N MET A 1 26.66 -23.81 -0.09
CA MET A 1 25.66 -24.89 -0.09
C MET A 1 24.32 -24.27 -0.43
N SER A 2 23.57 -24.84 -1.38
CA SER A 2 22.20 -24.36 -1.66
C SER A 2 21.37 -24.48 -0.39
N THR A 3 20.75 -23.39 0.05
CA THR A 3 19.86 -23.35 1.21
C THR A 3 18.44 -23.80 0.86
N HIS A 4 18.22 -24.28 -0.37
CA HIS A 4 16.90 -24.59 -0.92
C HIS A 4 16.83 -26.02 -1.44
N GLN A 5 15.78 -26.74 -1.05
CA GLN A 5 15.39 -27.95 -1.76
C GLN A 5 14.85 -27.55 -3.14
N PRO A 6 15.39 -28.07 -4.24
CA PRO A 6 14.83 -27.84 -5.57
C PRO A 6 13.38 -28.33 -5.63
N PHE A 7 12.54 -27.67 -6.43
CA PHE A 7 11.14 -28.07 -6.59
C PHE A 7 10.65 -27.87 -8.01
N THR A 8 9.61 -28.62 -8.39
CA THR A 8 8.91 -28.48 -9.66
C THR A 8 7.43 -28.23 -9.39
N ILE A 9 6.90 -27.16 -9.98
CA ILE A 9 5.46 -26.88 -10.02
C ILE A 9 4.90 -27.61 -11.24
N THR A 10 3.87 -28.44 -11.06
CA THR A 10 3.34 -29.35 -12.09
C THR A 10 1.88 -29.06 -12.42
N GLY A 11 1.45 -29.37 -13.66
CA GLY A 11 0.04 -29.28 -14.06
C GLY A 11 -0.54 -27.86 -14.06
N VAL A 12 0.28 -26.83 -14.28
CA VAL A 12 -0.10 -25.43 -14.09
C VAL A 12 -0.18 -24.66 -15.40
N ARG A 13 -1.10 -23.69 -15.52
CA ARG A 13 -1.04 -22.70 -16.60
C ARG A 13 0.05 -21.67 -16.30
N VAL A 14 0.88 -21.30 -17.27
CA VAL A 14 2.01 -20.39 -17.04
C VAL A 14 1.80 -19.08 -17.79
N PHE A 15 1.67 -17.97 -17.07
CA PHE A 15 1.75 -16.63 -17.64
C PHE A 15 3.21 -16.19 -17.63
N GLY A 16 3.79 -15.91 -18.80
CA GLY A 16 5.21 -15.59 -18.96
C GLY A 16 5.59 -14.16 -18.63
N GLY A 17 4.63 -13.29 -18.27
CA GLY A 17 4.83 -11.85 -18.06
C GLY A 17 4.16 -10.97 -19.11
N ARG A 18 3.80 -11.53 -20.27
CA ARG A 18 3.10 -10.84 -21.38
C ARG A 18 1.90 -11.60 -21.94
N GLY A 19 1.70 -12.83 -21.48
CA GLY A 19 0.72 -13.76 -22.03
C GLY A 19 0.98 -15.16 -21.49
N LEU A 20 0.05 -16.07 -21.75
CA LEU A 20 0.25 -17.49 -21.45
C LEU A 20 1.36 -18.05 -22.35
N ILE A 21 2.17 -18.97 -21.83
CA ILE A 21 3.15 -19.73 -22.59
C ILE A 21 2.50 -21.05 -23.05
N PRO A 22 2.17 -21.21 -24.35
CA PRO A 22 1.47 -22.41 -24.81
C PRO A 22 2.30 -23.68 -24.61
N GLY A 23 1.65 -24.77 -24.21
CA GLY A 23 2.28 -26.08 -24.02
C GLY A 23 3.11 -26.23 -22.74
N VAL A 24 3.39 -25.13 -22.03
CA VAL A 24 4.07 -25.19 -20.73
C VAL A 24 3.08 -25.57 -19.65
N THR A 25 3.42 -26.63 -18.91
CA THR A 25 2.63 -27.14 -17.78
C THR A 25 3.47 -27.34 -16.52
N HIS A 26 4.79 -27.20 -16.61
CA HIS A 26 5.74 -27.47 -15.54
C HIS A 26 6.82 -26.38 -15.47
N VAL A 27 7.17 -25.96 -14.26
CA VAL A 27 8.26 -25.02 -13.99
C VAL A 27 9.13 -25.56 -12.87
N ARG A 28 10.42 -25.76 -13.16
CA ARG A 28 11.41 -26.25 -12.20
C ARG A 28 12.23 -25.10 -11.64
N VAL A 29 12.38 -25.06 -10.33
CA VAL A 29 13.17 -24.08 -9.59
C VAL A 29 14.33 -24.76 -8.89
N ARG A 30 15.53 -24.17 -9.01
CA ARG A 30 16.73 -24.60 -8.31
C ARG A 30 17.60 -23.38 -7.99
N ASP A 31 18.15 -23.34 -6.77
CA ASP A 31 19.07 -22.28 -6.32
C ASP A 31 18.49 -20.87 -6.50
N GLY A 32 17.20 -20.70 -6.22
CA GLY A 32 16.47 -19.45 -6.33
C GLY A 32 16.26 -18.93 -7.76
N ARG A 33 16.48 -19.79 -8.77
CA ARG A 33 16.28 -19.47 -10.19
C ARG A 33 15.37 -20.47 -10.86
N ILE A 34 14.72 -20.03 -11.92
CA ILE A 34 13.97 -20.88 -12.83
C ILE A 34 14.99 -21.70 -13.63
N ALA A 35 15.05 -23.00 -13.37
CA ALA A 35 16.02 -23.91 -13.97
C ALA A 35 15.52 -24.51 -15.29
N ALA A 36 14.21 -24.72 -15.42
CA ALA A 36 13.58 -25.24 -16.64
C ALA A 36 12.08 -24.88 -16.68
N VAL A 37 11.55 -24.73 -17.89
CA VAL A 37 10.13 -24.45 -18.19
C VAL A 37 9.73 -25.38 -19.33
N GLY A 38 8.63 -26.12 -19.18
CA GLY A 38 8.22 -27.10 -20.18
C GLY A 38 7.06 -27.99 -19.74
N ASP A 39 7.10 -29.26 -20.10
CA ASP A 39 6.17 -30.31 -19.70
C ASP A 39 6.77 -31.22 -18.61
N GLU A 40 6.21 -32.41 -18.42
CA GLU A 40 6.68 -33.39 -17.44
C GLU A 40 8.19 -33.70 -17.52
N SER A 41 8.80 -33.52 -18.70
CA SER A 41 10.23 -33.78 -18.95
C SER A 41 11.18 -32.90 -18.14
N VAL A 42 10.70 -31.77 -17.59
CA VAL A 42 11.53 -30.88 -16.74
C VAL A 42 11.65 -31.39 -15.31
N THR A 43 10.79 -32.32 -14.88
CA THR A 43 10.81 -32.91 -13.54
C THR A 43 12.13 -33.67 -13.31
N ARG A 44 12.66 -33.61 -12.09
CA ARG A 44 13.88 -34.33 -11.70
C ARG A 44 13.65 -35.16 -10.44
N PRO A 45 14.20 -36.39 -10.36
CA PRO A 45 14.15 -37.18 -9.12
C PRO A 45 14.74 -36.42 -7.94
N GLY A 46 14.03 -36.41 -6.80
CA GLY A 46 14.46 -35.76 -5.56
C GLY A 46 14.03 -34.30 -5.40
N ASP A 47 13.55 -33.65 -6.46
CA ASP A 47 12.87 -32.35 -6.34
C ASP A 47 11.56 -32.51 -5.54
N ALA A 48 11.21 -31.52 -4.73
CA ALA A 48 9.86 -31.44 -4.18
C ALA A 48 8.84 -31.15 -5.30
N VAL A 49 7.63 -31.68 -5.17
CA VAL A 49 6.55 -31.46 -6.15
C VAL A 49 5.52 -30.51 -5.55
N VAL A 50 5.17 -29.47 -6.32
CA VAL A 50 4.11 -28.53 -5.98
C VAL A 50 2.99 -28.70 -7.01
N ASP A 51 1.82 -29.13 -6.57
CA ASP A 51 0.66 -29.28 -7.45
C ASP A 51 0.05 -27.92 -7.81
N GLY A 52 0.20 -27.54 -9.08
CA GLY A 52 -0.37 -26.32 -9.65
C GLY A 52 -1.70 -26.54 -10.37
N SER A 53 -2.26 -27.76 -10.34
CA SER A 53 -3.51 -28.11 -11.03
C SER A 53 -4.65 -27.16 -10.69
N GLY A 54 -5.39 -26.74 -11.72
CA GLY A 54 -6.47 -25.75 -11.61
C GLY A 54 -6.01 -24.31 -11.36
N GLY A 55 -4.70 -24.05 -11.30
CA GLY A 55 -4.12 -22.74 -11.05
C GLY A 55 -3.36 -22.15 -12.24
N THR A 56 -2.87 -20.92 -12.01
CA THR A 56 -1.97 -20.20 -12.91
C THR A 56 -0.73 -19.77 -12.14
N LEU A 57 0.44 -20.02 -12.71
CA LEU A 57 1.71 -19.49 -12.23
C LEU A 57 2.01 -18.18 -12.94
N LEU A 58 2.25 -17.14 -12.16
CA LEU A 58 2.63 -15.80 -12.59
C LEU A 58 4.07 -15.51 -12.18
N PRO A 59 4.80 -14.62 -12.90
CA PRO A 59 5.97 -13.97 -12.32
C PRO A 59 5.54 -13.25 -11.03
N GLY A 60 6.48 -13.06 -10.11
CA GLY A 60 6.27 -12.21 -8.95
C GLY A 60 5.74 -10.84 -9.35
N LEU A 61 4.68 -10.38 -8.68
CA LEU A 61 4.06 -9.10 -8.99
C LEU A 61 4.98 -7.96 -8.52
N VAL A 62 4.93 -6.85 -9.25
CA VAL A 62 5.68 -5.62 -8.98
C VAL A 62 4.69 -4.49 -8.74
N ASP A 63 4.76 -3.87 -7.57
CA ASP A 63 4.05 -2.62 -7.29
C ASP A 63 4.97 -1.46 -7.63
N ALA A 64 4.65 -0.73 -8.72
CA ALA A 64 5.52 0.30 -9.25
C ALA A 64 5.46 1.62 -8.48
N HIS A 65 4.62 1.77 -7.46
CA HIS A 65 4.51 3.01 -6.68
C HIS A 65 4.06 2.74 -5.27
N VAL A 66 4.98 2.85 -4.31
CA VAL A 66 4.69 2.80 -2.88
C VAL A 66 5.52 3.83 -2.11
N HIS A 67 5.22 3.99 -0.82
CA HIS A 67 5.99 4.78 0.15
C HIS A 67 6.27 3.93 1.39
N LEU A 68 7.51 3.47 1.56
CA LEU A 68 7.84 2.42 2.52
C LEU A 68 7.40 2.73 3.96
N LEU A 69 7.08 1.66 4.69
CA LEU A 69 6.94 1.64 6.14
C LEU A 69 7.61 0.37 6.70
N PRO A 70 7.90 0.30 8.02
CA PRO A 70 8.47 -0.90 8.62
C PRO A 70 7.64 -2.16 8.36
N GLY A 71 8.27 -3.24 7.90
CA GLY A 71 7.64 -4.52 7.61
C GLY A 71 6.86 -4.56 6.29
N CYS A 72 6.87 -3.50 5.47
CA CYS A 72 6.09 -3.45 4.23
C CYS A 72 6.53 -4.49 3.20
N THR A 73 7.82 -4.81 3.12
CA THR A 73 8.36 -5.82 2.19
C THR A 73 7.91 -7.23 2.54
N GLN A 74 7.71 -7.52 3.83
CA GLN A 74 7.14 -8.79 4.28
C GLN A 74 5.65 -8.87 3.91
N LEU A 75 4.91 -7.80 4.18
CA LEU A 75 3.48 -7.71 3.88
C LEU A 75 3.20 -7.81 2.38
N ALA A 76 3.97 -7.11 1.55
CA ALA A 76 3.87 -7.20 0.09
C ALA A 76 4.02 -8.66 -0.39
N ALA A 77 5.03 -9.37 0.13
CA ALA A 77 5.28 -10.77 -0.22
C ALA A 77 4.14 -11.70 0.22
N VAL A 78 3.47 -11.41 1.34
CA VAL A 78 2.26 -12.14 1.74
C VAL A 78 1.23 -12.10 0.62
N PHE A 79 1.06 -10.98 -0.09
CA PHE A 79 0.09 -10.84 -1.18
C PHE A 79 0.69 -11.08 -2.57
N GLY A 80 1.84 -11.76 -2.70
CA GLY A 80 2.39 -12.10 -4.02
C GLY A 80 3.12 -10.96 -4.74
N VAL A 81 3.24 -9.79 -4.11
CA VAL A 81 4.12 -8.73 -4.59
C VAL A 81 5.53 -9.03 -4.13
N THR A 82 6.41 -9.40 -5.05
CA THR A 82 7.78 -9.81 -4.77
C THR A 82 8.78 -8.68 -5.00
N THR A 83 8.34 -7.55 -5.57
CA THR A 83 9.14 -6.34 -5.70
C THR A 83 8.25 -5.11 -5.49
N VAL A 84 8.71 -4.17 -4.68
CA VAL A 84 8.08 -2.85 -4.53
C VAL A 84 9.01 -1.75 -5.03
N VAL A 85 8.46 -0.72 -5.66
CA VAL A 85 9.21 0.45 -6.13
C VAL A 85 8.78 1.69 -5.33
N ASP A 86 9.65 2.09 -4.41
CA ASP A 86 9.43 3.22 -3.51
C ASP A 86 9.70 4.56 -4.19
N MET A 87 8.68 5.42 -4.16
CA MET A 87 8.68 6.72 -4.82
C MET A 87 9.03 7.88 -3.90
N PHE A 88 9.08 7.66 -2.58
CA PHE A 88 9.58 8.62 -1.61
C PHE A 88 9.63 7.94 -0.26
N SER A 89 10.82 7.80 0.32
CA SER A 89 11.01 7.39 1.71
C SER A 89 12.26 8.03 2.30
N LYS A 90 12.30 8.15 3.62
CA LYS A 90 13.50 8.67 4.30
C LYS A 90 14.46 7.53 4.64
N PRO A 91 15.79 7.79 4.73
CA PRO A 91 16.77 6.77 5.09
C PRO A 91 16.43 5.98 6.36
N GLU A 92 15.79 6.61 7.35
CA GLU A 92 15.40 5.95 8.61
C GLU A 92 14.37 4.83 8.41
N THR A 93 13.64 4.83 7.30
CA THR A 93 12.72 3.74 6.91
C THR A 93 13.38 2.81 5.87
N ILE A 94 14.17 3.36 4.96
CA ILE A 94 14.83 2.59 3.88
C ILE A 94 15.87 1.62 4.45
N ASP A 95 16.75 2.08 5.35
CA ASP A 95 17.91 1.31 5.77
C ASP A 95 17.53 0.03 6.54
N PRO A 96 16.60 0.08 7.52
CA PRO A 96 16.14 -1.14 8.20
C PRO A 96 15.46 -2.13 7.25
N GLU A 97 14.57 -1.66 6.36
CA GLU A 97 13.90 -2.52 5.38
C GLU A 97 14.91 -3.15 4.41
N ARG A 98 15.85 -2.37 3.87
CA ARG A 98 16.90 -2.86 2.98
C ARG A 98 17.78 -3.91 3.66
N ALA A 99 18.13 -3.70 4.93
CA ALA A 99 18.90 -4.67 5.71
C ALA A 99 18.12 -5.98 5.94
N ALA A 100 16.81 -5.87 6.21
CA ALA A 100 15.91 -7.03 6.36
C ALA A 100 15.81 -7.81 5.04
N VAL A 101 15.59 -7.14 3.91
CA VAL A 101 15.56 -7.76 2.56
C VAL A 101 16.87 -8.49 2.29
N ALA A 102 18.01 -7.83 2.49
CA ALA A 102 19.31 -8.45 2.27
C ALA A 102 19.57 -9.67 3.17
N ALA A 103 19.05 -9.67 4.41
CA ALA A 103 19.10 -10.84 5.29
C ALA A 103 18.21 -11.99 4.74
N SER A 104 17.02 -11.65 4.25
CA SER A 104 16.10 -12.59 3.60
C SER A 104 16.72 -13.24 2.36
N GLU A 105 17.39 -12.47 1.50
CA GLU A 105 18.07 -13.01 0.32
C GLU A 105 19.20 -13.98 0.68
N ARG A 106 19.85 -13.78 1.82
CA ARG A 106 20.85 -14.71 2.39
C ARG A 106 20.23 -15.91 3.13
N GLY A 107 18.91 -16.08 3.05
CA GLY A 107 18.18 -17.18 3.66
C GLY A 107 17.95 -17.05 5.17
N ARG A 108 18.03 -15.83 5.72
CA ARG A 108 17.80 -15.57 7.15
C ARG A 108 16.46 -14.87 7.36
N GLY A 109 15.74 -15.23 8.41
CA GLY A 109 14.45 -14.61 8.75
C GLY A 109 13.33 -14.91 7.73
N PRO A 110 12.22 -14.16 7.81
CA PRO A 110 11.09 -14.34 6.91
C PRO A 110 11.46 -14.08 5.45
N VAL A 111 10.66 -14.59 4.52
CA VAL A 111 10.79 -14.28 3.08
C VAL A 111 10.18 -12.91 2.83
N LEU A 112 10.95 -12.01 2.20
CA LEU A 112 10.57 -10.62 1.96
C LEU A 112 10.58 -10.31 0.46
N ALA A 113 9.73 -9.38 0.04
CA ALA A 113 9.84 -8.77 -1.29
C ALA A 113 11.16 -8.01 -1.43
N ASP A 114 11.68 -7.92 -2.64
CA ASP A 114 12.76 -6.98 -2.95
C ASP A 114 12.22 -5.55 -3.01
N MET A 115 13.10 -4.56 -2.93
CA MET A 115 12.75 -3.15 -2.97
C MET A 115 13.68 -2.33 -3.86
N ARG A 116 13.08 -1.43 -4.62
CA ARG A 116 13.75 -0.32 -5.32
C ARG A 116 13.31 0.98 -4.64
N THR A 117 14.15 2.00 -4.62
CA THR A 117 13.85 3.25 -3.91
C THR A 117 14.41 4.45 -4.67
N SER A 118 13.69 5.56 -4.63
CA SER A 118 14.18 6.87 -5.05
C SER A 118 14.89 7.63 -3.95
N SER A 119 14.89 7.09 -2.73
CA SER A 119 15.11 7.82 -1.50
C SER A 119 14.14 9.01 -1.38
N VAL A 120 14.59 10.15 -0.88
CA VAL A 120 13.79 11.37 -0.77
C VAL A 120 13.57 11.98 -2.15
N GLY A 121 12.33 12.31 -2.50
CA GLY A 121 12.00 12.99 -3.76
C GLY A 121 12.38 14.47 -3.77
N ALA A 122 12.81 14.98 -4.92
CA ALA A 122 13.09 16.39 -5.13
C ALA A 122 11.78 17.18 -5.15
N THR A 123 11.71 18.24 -4.35
CA THR A 123 10.54 19.11 -4.23
C THR A 123 10.95 20.53 -3.87
N ALA A 124 10.05 21.48 -4.07
CA ALA A 124 10.24 22.89 -3.72
C ALA A 124 10.07 23.13 -2.20
N PRO A 125 10.72 24.16 -1.63
CA PRO A 125 10.46 24.58 -0.26
C PRO A 125 8.99 24.99 -0.09
N GLY A 126 8.30 24.40 0.90
CA GLY A 126 6.88 24.65 1.14
C GLY A 126 5.95 24.07 0.07
N GLY A 127 6.45 23.21 -0.83
CA GLY A 127 5.67 22.45 -1.79
C GLY A 127 5.21 21.08 -1.28
N HIS A 128 4.61 20.27 -2.15
CA HIS A 128 4.26 18.90 -1.80
C HIS A 128 5.51 17.99 -1.77
N PRO A 129 5.78 17.18 -0.73
CA PRO A 129 5.06 17.08 0.53
C PRO A 129 5.75 17.84 1.69
N THR A 130 6.69 18.77 1.42
CA THR A 130 7.39 19.55 2.48
C THR A 130 6.44 20.33 3.38
N ILE A 131 5.23 20.67 2.91
CA ILE A 131 4.14 21.22 3.73
C ILE A 131 3.70 20.32 4.89
N ALA A 132 3.88 19.01 4.79
CA ALA A 132 3.30 18.02 5.69
C ALA A 132 4.32 17.29 6.58
N TYR A 133 5.62 17.51 6.38
CA TYR A 133 6.67 16.77 7.10
C TYR A 133 7.79 17.67 7.62
N ALA A 134 8.43 17.23 8.72
CA ALA A 134 9.66 17.81 9.25
C ALA A 134 10.77 17.91 8.17
N PRO A 135 11.69 18.89 8.26
CA PRO A 135 12.62 19.25 7.18
C PRO A 135 13.41 18.04 6.67
N PHE A 136 13.37 17.87 5.36
CA PHE A 136 14.19 16.93 4.58
C PHE A 136 14.78 17.69 3.39
N PRO A 137 15.82 17.16 2.71
CA PRO A 137 16.45 17.87 1.60
C PRO A 137 15.44 18.24 0.51
N TYR A 138 15.41 19.51 0.12
CA TYR A 138 14.63 20.05 -1.00
C TYR A 138 15.55 20.77 -1.98
N VAL A 139 14.99 21.19 -3.11
CA VAL A 139 15.71 21.86 -4.21
C VAL A 139 15.17 23.28 -4.36
N THR A 140 16.06 24.27 -4.36
CA THR A 140 15.70 25.69 -4.50
C THR A 140 15.89 26.24 -5.91
N GLY A 141 16.63 25.51 -6.74
CA GLY A 141 16.85 25.84 -8.13
C GLY A 141 17.75 24.84 -8.85
N PRO A 142 18.08 25.08 -10.13
CA PRO A 142 18.84 24.15 -10.97
C PRO A 142 20.23 23.80 -10.43
N LEU A 143 20.86 24.74 -9.69
CA LEU A 143 22.22 24.55 -9.16
C LEU A 143 22.30 23.49 -8.06
N ASP A 144 21.20 23.20 -7.36
CA ASP A 144 21.19 22.18 -6.31
C ASP A 144 21.12 20.76 -6.90
N ALA A 145 20.67 20.62 -8.16
CA ALA A 145 20.30 19.35 -8.78
C ALA A 145 21.41 18.28 -8.70
N ALA A 146 22.65 18.63 -9.07
CA ALA A 146 23.77 17.70 -9.06
C ALA A 146 24.07 17.18 -7.64
N SER A 147 24.04 18.07 -6.64
CA SER A 147 24.28 17.71 -5.25
C SER A 147 23.13 16.87 -4.67
N PHE A 148 21.89 17.20 -5.03
CA PHE A 148 20.70 16.46 -4.63
C PHE A 148 20.76 15.03 -5.16
N VAL A 149 20.96 14.86 -6.47
CA VAL A 149 21.07 13.53 -7.11
C VAL A 149 22.23 12.74 -6.52
N ALA A 150 23.39 13.37 -6.31
CA ALA A 150 24.53 12.70 -5.68
C ALA A 150 24.21 12.19 -4.27
N GLY A 151 23.43 12.94 -3.48
CA GLY A 151 22.93 12.50 -2.17
C GLY A 151 22.03 11.27 -2.26
N ARG A 152 21.05 11.27 -3.19
CA ARG A 152 20.17 10.11 -3.41
C ARG A 152 20.96 8.87 -3.84
N VAL A 153 21.95 9.04 -4.73
CA VAL A 153 22.85 7.95 -5.14
C VAL A 153 23.63 7.39 -3.96
N ALA A 154 24.14 8.25 -3.06
CA ALA A 154 24.84 7.82 -1.85
C ALA A 154 23.94 7.05 -0.87
N GLU A 155 22.64 7.36 -0.86
CA GLU A 155 21.60 6.64 -0.09
C GLU A 155 21.12 5.34 -0.79
N GLY A 156 21.69 5.02 -1.95
CA GLY A 156 21.37 3.81 -2.71
C GLY A 156 20.07 3.89 -3.51
N ALA A 157 19.72 5.09 -3.99
CA ALA A 157 18.60 5.28 -4.91
C ALA A 157 18.86 4.57 -6.26
N THR A 158 17.82 3.92 -6.78
CA THR A 158 17.83 3.23 -8.07
C THR A 158 17.11 4.00 -9.17
N HIS A 159 16.49 5.12 -8.81
CA HIS A 159 15.81 6.07 -9.67
C HIS A 159 15.72 7.40 -8.90
N ILE A 160 15.34 8.49 -9.57
CA ILE A 160 15.12 9.79 -8.91
C ILE A 160 13.64 10.15 -8.98
N LYS A 161 13.04 10.53 -7.85
CA LYS A 161 11.70 11.11 -7.83
C LYS A 161 11.79 12.63 -7.90
N VAL A 162 11.00 13.23 -8.77
CA VAL A 162 10.77 14.69 -8.84
C VAL A 162 9.31 14.95 -8.54
N ILE A 163 9.01 16.01 -7.79
CA ILE A 163 7.65 16.35 -7.39
C ILE A 163 7.24 17.69 -7.97
N TYR A 164 6.39 17.65 -9.00
CA TYR A 164 5.73 18.81 -9.57
C TYR A 164 4.25 18.78 -9.20
N ASP A 165 3.89 19.53 -8.17
CA ASP A 165 2.50 19.76 -7.78
C ASP A 165 2.35 21.20 -7.35
N ASP A 166 1.61 21.98 -8.13
CA ASP A 166 1.22 23.35 -7.78
C ASP A 166 -0.07 23.38 -6.94
N GLY A 167 -0.65 22.21 -6.65
CA GLY A 167 -1.86 22.07 -5.87
C GLY A 167 -3.15 22.33 -6.65
N SER A 168 -3.06 22.71 -7.93
CA SER A 168 -4.23 23.04 -8.75
C SER A 168 -5.22 21.87 -8.87
N GLY A 169 -4.72 20.63 -8.93
CA GLY A 169 -5.53 19.41 -8.93
C GLY A 169 -6.35 19.18 -7.65
N ALA A 170 -6.01 19.88 -6.56
CA ALA A 170 -6.71 19.84 -5.28
C ALA A 170 -7.30 21.20 -4.87
N MET A 171 -7.43 22.16 -5.81
CA MET A 171 -7.86 23.54 -5.56
C MET A 171 -6.98 24.29 -4.54
N LEU A 172 -5.67 24.03 -4.57
CA LEU A 172 -4.66 24.69 -3.75
C LEU A 172 -3.70 25.50 -4.63
N ASP A 173 -2.94 26.36 -3.97
CA ASP A 173 -1.83 27.11 -4.55
C ASP A 173 -0.61 26.89 -3.66
N ILE A 174 0.27 25.98 -4.07
CA ILE A 174 1.49 25.63 -3.33
C ILE A 174 2.74 25.75 -4.23
N PRO A 175 3.91 26.10 -3.67
CA PRO A 175 5.17 26.12 -4.40
C PRO A 175 5.46 24.79 -5.12
N ALA A 176 5.80 24.87 -6.40
CA ALA A 176 6.24 23.74 -7.22
C ALA A 176 7.65 23.99 -7.77
N LEU A 177 8.32 22.91 -8.20
CA LEU A 177 9.59 23.02 -8.91
C LEU A 177 9.38 23.71 -10.26
N ASP A 178 10.28 24.63 -10.62
CA ASP A 178 10.28 25.21 -11.97
C ASP A 178 10.87 24.26 -13.01
N VAL A 179 10.55 24.50 -14.28
CA VAL A 179 10.97 23.68 -15.43
C VAL A 179 12.50 23.51 -15.50
N ARG A 180 13.27 24.58 -15.29
CA ARG A 180 14.74 24.51 -15.40
C ARG A 180 15.33 23.64 -14.31
N THR A 181 14.71 23.67 -13.13
CA THR A 181 15.10 22.83 -11.99
C THR A 181 14.84 21.36 -12.30
N ILE A 182 13.68 21.04 -12.88
CA ILE A 182 13.35 19.67 -13.30
C ILE A 182 14.30 19.18 -14.39
N GLU A 183 14.57 19.98 -15.41
CA GLU A 183 15.52 19.65 -16.49
C GLU A 183 16.94 19.39 -15.94
N ALA A 184 17.40 20.18 -14.97
CA ALA A 184 18.70 19.97 -14.33
C ALA A 184 18.75 18.68 -13.49
N LEU A 185 17.66 18.33 -12.80
CA LEU A 185 17.53 17.06 -12.08
C LEU A 185 17.53 15.86 -13.03
N VAL A 186 16.82 15.97 -14.17
CA VAL A 186 16.81 14.97 -15.24
C VAL A 186 18.21 14.76 -15.79
N ALA A 187 18.90 15.83 -16.19
CA ALA A 187 20.26 15.75 -16.70
C ALA A 187 21.22 15.08 -15.70
N ALA A 188 21.19 15.50 -14.44
CA ALA A 188 22.05 14.94 -13.40
C ALA A 188 21.75 13.45 -13.10
N ALA A 189 20.48 13.04 -13.17
CA ALA A 189 20.08 11.63 -13.00
C ALA A 189 20.52 10.77 -14.19
N HIS A 190 20.33 11.24 -15.42
CA HIS A 190 20.71 10.54 -16.64
C HIS A 190 22.22 10.40 -16.79
N GLU A 191 23.02 11.37 -16.33
CA GLU A 191 24.48 11.24 -16.22
C GLU A 191 24.92 10.07 -15.30
N ARG A 192 24.06 9.67 -14.36
CA ARG A 192 24.25 8.51 -13.48
C ARG A 192 23.55 7.25 -13.98
N GLY A 193 22.89 7.31 -15.14
CA GLY A 193 22.10 6.19 -15.69
C GLY A 193 20.86 5.85 -14.87
N LEU A 194 20.33 6.79 -14.09
CA LEU A 194 19.15 6.59 -13.27
C LEU A 194 17.91 7.15 -13.97
N PRO A 195 16.79 6.38 -14.03
CA PRO A 195 15.54 6.91 -14.56
C PRO A 195 14.94 7.93 -13.58
N VAL A 196 14.15 8.85 -14.12
CA VAL A 196 13.44 9.90 -13.37
C VAL A 196 11.94 9.67 -13.42
N VAL A 197 11.32 9.59 -12.24
CA VAL A 197 9.88 9.50 -12.06
C VAL A 197 9.36 10.85 -11.59
N ALA A 198 8.40 11.43 -12.31
CA ALA A 198 7.79 12.70 -11.92
C ALA A 198 6.42 12.49 -11.30
N HIS A 199 6.17 13.13 -10.16
CA HIS A 199 4.81 13.42 -9.69
C HIS A 199 4.20 14.54 -10.55
N ALA A 200 3.00 14.31 -11.08
CA ALA A 200 2.13 15.32 -11.67
C ALA A 200 0.67 14.94 -11.45
N SER A 201 -0.09 15.83 -10.84
CA SER A 201 -1.51 15.62 -10.49
C SER A 201 -2.46 16.10 -11.59
N SER A 202 -2.01 17.03 -12.47
CA SER A 202 -2.83 17.65 -13.52
C SER A 202 -2.37 17.33 -14.94
N ALA A 203 -3.28 17.43 -15.90
CA ALA A 203 -3.04 17.23 -17.33
C ALA A 203 -1.96 18.18 -17.86
N ALA A 204 -1.99 19.45 -17.43
CA ALA A 204 -0.98 20.44 -17.79
C ALA A 204 0.38 20.12 -17.17
N GLY A 205 0.41 19.69 -15.90
CA GLY A 205 1.63 19.26 -15.22
C GLY A 205 2.26 18.05 -15.90
N ALA A 206 1.46 17.04 -16.25
CA ALA A 206 1.93 15.84 -16.94
C ALA A 206 2.60 16.16 -18.29
N VAL A 207 2.00 17.05 -19.10
CA VAL A 207 2.63 17.52 -20.35
C VAL A 207 3.91 18.28 -20.07
N THR A 208 3.93 19.12 -19.04
CA THR A 208 5.10 19.94 -18.67
C THR A 208 6.28 19.06 -18.29
N VAL A 209 6.11 18.15 -17.32
CA VAL A 209 7.22 17.31 -16.85
C VAL A 209 7.65 16.27 -17.88
N ALA A 210 6.74 15.76 -18.71
CA ALA A 210 7.11 14.89 -19.84
C ALA A 210 8.06 15.61 -20.82
N ARG A 211 7.81 16.90 -21.10
CA ARG A 211 8.69 17.72 -21.96
C ARG A 211 10.03 18.03 -21.32
N CYS A 212 10.14 18.01 -19.99
CA CYS A 212 11.42 18.13 -19.29
C CYS A 212 12.32 16.89 -19.44
N GLY A 213 11.83 15.80 -20.04
CA GLY A 213 12.61 14.59 -20.33
C GLY A 213 12.60 13.55 -19.20
N VAL A 214 11.59 13.57 -18.32
CA VAL A 214 11.41 12.51 -17.31
C VAL A 214 11.05 11.17 -17.98
N ASP A 215 11.39 10.06 -17.36
CA ASP A 215 11.20 8.72 -17.95
C ASP A 215 9.83 8.11 -17.61
N VAL A 216 9.28 8.46 -16.44
CA VAL A 216 8.04 7.90 -15.93
C VAL A 216 7.17 9.00 -15.31
N LEU A 217 5.88 9.00 -15.64
CA LEU A 217 4.87 9.81 -14.97
C LEU A 217 4.19 9.00 -13.87
N ALA A 218 4.06 9.61 -12.70
CA ALA A 218 3.06 9.27 -11.70
C ALA A 218 2.31 10.56 -11.38
N HIS A 219 1.00 10.67 -11.41
CA HIS A 219 0.00 9.62 -11.56
C HIS A 219 -0.62 9.73 -12.97
N ALA A 220 -1.60 8.86 -13.28
CA ALA A 220 -2.59 9.27 -14.27
C ALA A 220 -3.29 10.55 -13.77
N PRO A 221 -3.28 11.66 -14.54
CA PRO A 221 -3.80 12.94 -14.05
C PRO A 221 -5.26 12.88 -13.60
N PHE A 222 -5.60 13.65 -12.57
CA PHE A 222 -6.93 13.68 -11.97
C PHE A 222 -7.97 14.41 -12.82
N ASP A 223 -7.55 15.30 -13.73
CA ASP A 223 -8.37 15.98 -14.71
C ASP A 223 -8.23 15.34 -16.10
N ARG A 224 -9.29 15.47 -16.92
CA ARG A 224 -9.35 14.82 -18.22
C ARG A 224 -8.36 15.45 -19.20
N MET A 225 -7.50 14.64 -19.80
CA MET A 225 -6.61 15.08 -20.87
C MET A 225 -7.34 15.12 -22.21
N THR A 226 -6.98 16.10 -23.04
CA THR A 226 -7.36 16.14 -24.46
C THR A 226 -6.48 15.19 -25.28
N ASP A 227 -6.97 14.74 -26.45
CA ASP A 227 -6.21 13.88 -27.36
C ASP A 227 -4.86 14.51 -27.76
N ARG A 228 -4.82 15.84 -27.88
CA ARG A 228 -3.57 16.58 -28.14
C ARG A 228 -2.59 16.43 -26.98
N GLN A 229 -3.04 16.54 -25.73
CA GLN A 229 -2.18 16.38 -24.56
C GLN A 229 -1.69 14.93 -24.42
N ILE A 230 -2.56 13.94 -24.67
CA ILE A 230 -2.15 12.52 -24.72
C ILE A 230 -1.07 12.33 -25.80
N SER A 231 -1.27 12.85 -27.00
CA SER A 231 -0.28 12.78 -28.09
C SER A 231 1.03 13.50 -27.76
N ASP A 232 0.97 14.63 -27.05
CA ASP A 232 2.16 15.36 -26.61
C ASP A 232 2.99 14.54 -25.61
N VAL A 233 2.34 13.89 -24.63
CA VAL A 233 3.00 12.98 -23.69
C VAL A 233 3.53 11.74 -24.41
N ALA A 234 2.75 11.14 -25.30
CA ALA A 234 3.14 9.97 -26.07
C ALA A 234 4.40 10.20 -26.90
N ARG A 235 4.54 11.39 -27.51
CA ARG A 235 5.74 11.79 -28.26
C ARG A 235 7.01 11.90 -27.39
N CYS A 236 6.86 12.08 -26.08
CA CYS A 236 7.99 12.08 -25.15
C CYS A 236 8.45 10.67 -24.78
N GLY A 237 7.66 9.62 -25.08
CA GLY A 237 8.05 8.22 -24.87
C GLY A 237 8.10 7.77 -23.41
N VAL A 238 7.44 8.50 -22.50
CA VAL A 238 7.41 8.21 -21.07
C VAL A 238 6.59 6.95 -20.76
N ALA A 239 6.93 6.24 -19.68
CA ALA A 239 6.01 5.30 -19.06
C ALA A 239 5.04 6.03 -18.10
N VAL A 240 3.92 5.40 -17.75
CA VAL A 240 2.91 5.97 -16.83
C VAL A 240 2.55 4.96 -15.75
N ILE A 241 2.61 5.36 -14.49
CA ILE A 241 2.08 4.61 -13.35
C ILE A 241 0.65 5.09 -13.10
N ALA A 242 -0.31 4.17 -13.20
CA ALA A 242 -1.73 4.52 -13.22
C ALA A 242 -2.28 4.99 -11.86
N THR A 243 -2.02 4.24 -10.78
CA THR A 243 -2.46 4.55 -9.40
C THR A 243 -3.98 4.77 -9.28
N LEU A 244 -4.76 3.94 -9.96
CA LEU A 244 -6.22 4.03 -9.94
C LEU A 244 -6.81 3.61 -8.59
N SER A 245 -6.12 2.75 -7.84
CA SER A 245 -6.55 2.24 -6.53
C SER A 245 -6.62 3.32 -5.46
N ILE A 246 -6.15 4.54 -5.70
CA ILE A 246 -6.27 5.64 -4.73
C ILE A 246 -7.73 5.92 -4.32
N ILE A 247 -8.69 5.63 -5.21
CA ILE A 247 -10.12 5.74 -4.92
C ILE A 247 -10.60 4.72 -3.87
N ASP A 248 -9.88 3.60 -3.69
CA ASP A 248 -10.18 2.61 -2.63
C ASP A 248 -9.83 3.13 -1.24
N GLY A 249 -9.21 4.32 -1.16
CA GLY A 249 -9.00 5.04 0.08
C GLY A 249 -10.25 5.73 0.63
N PHE A 250 -11.38 5.61 -0.06
CA PHE A 250 -12.68 6.17 0.33
C PHE A 250 -13.67 5.04 0.62
N PRO A 251 -14.39 5.07 1.76
CA PRO A 251 -15.42 4.08 2.05
C PRO A 251 -16.63 4.25 1.13
N ASP A 252 -17.44 3.20 1.03
CA ASP A 252 -18.75 3.26 0.42
C ASP A 252 -19.80 3.97 1.31
N GLU A 253 -21.05 4.01 0.87
CA GLU A 253 -22.18 4.63 1.58
C GLU A 253 -22.43 4.03 2.97
N ASP A 254 -22.04 2.76 3.18
CA ASP A 254 -22.16 2.03 4.45
C ASP A 254 -20.93 2.21 5.35
N GLY A 255 -19.93 2.99 4.92
CA GLY A 255 -18.69 3.21 5.65
C GLY A 255 -17.68 2.07 5.52
N VAL A 256 -17.90 1.12 4.61
CA VAL A 256 -17.01 -0.03 4.39
C VAL A 256 -15.93 0.35 3.38
N MET A 257 -14.68 0.10 3.75
CA MET A 257 -13.55 0.33 2.86
C MET A 257 -13.52 -0.72 1.74
N PRO A 258 -13.34 -0.33 0.46
CA PRO A 258 -13.39 -1.25 -0.68
C PRO A 258 -12.50 -2.48 -0.59
N LEU A 259 -11.33 -2.38 0.06
CA LEU A 259 -10.44 -3.51 0.29
C LEU A 259 -11.06 -4.58 1.20
N LEU A 260 -11.82 -4.18 2.22
CA LEU A 260 -12.50 -5.10 3.14
C LEU A 260 -13.70 -5.80 2.50
N ALA A 261 -14.27 -5.21 1.44
CA ALA A 261 -15.31 -5.83 0.63
C ALA A 261 -14.78 -6.94 -0.30
N GLN A 262 -13.47 -7.22 -0.31
CA GLN A 262 -12.84 -8.29 -1.09
C GLN A 262 -12.57 -9.53 -0.23
N PRO A 263 -13.39 -10.60 -0.27
CA PRO A 263 -13.29 -11.69 0.71
C PRO A 263 -11.93 -12.40 0.72
N HIS A 264 -11.31 -12.59 -0.44
CA HIS A 264 -10.01 -13.25 -0.55
C HIS A 264 -8.87 -12.38 0.03
N LEU A 265 -8.92 -11.06 -0.17
CA LEU A 265 -7.92 -10.14 0.37
C LEU A 265 -8.15 -9.92 1.87
N ALA A 266 -9.39 -9.61 2.27
CA ALA A 266 -9.78 -9.40 3.66
C ALA A 266 -9.49 -10.64 4.53
N GLY A 267 -9.77 -11.84 4.02
CA GLY A 267 -9.48 -13.09 4.71
C GLY A 267 -7.98 -13.41 4.86
N ARG A 268 -7.11 -12.76 4.08
CA ARG A 268 -5.66 -12.90 4.18
C ARG A 268 -5.01 -11.81 5.03
N LEU A 269 -5.69 -10.69 5.24
CA LEU A 269 -5.25 -9.65 6.19
C LEU A 269 -5.34 -10.19 7.62
N SER A 270 -4.33 -9.84 8.42
CA SER A 270 -4.39 -10.02 9.87
C SER A 270 -5.52 -9.19 10.48
N ALA A 271 -5.97 -9.56 11.68
CA ALA A 271 -6.95 -8.75 12.40
C ALA A 271 -6.47 -7.32 12.64
N ARG A 272 -5.17 -7.11 12.86
CA ARG A 272 -4.61 -5.78 13.10
C ARG A 272 -4.76 -4.87 11.87
N TRP A 273 -4.42 -5.35 10.68
CA TRP A 273 -4.60 -4.57 9.46
C TRP A 273 -6.07 -4.34 9.13
N ARG A 274 -6.94 -5.32 9.35
CA ARG A 274 -8.40 -5.13 9.20
C ARG A 274 -8.90 -3.97 10.08
N ARG A 275 -8.52 -3.95 11.36
CA ARG A 275 -8.84 -2.84 12.28
C ARG A 275 -8.31 -1.49 11.82
N VAL A 276 -7.08 -1.42 11.30
CA VAL A 276 -6.50 -0.18 10.78
C VAL A 276 -7.37 0.38 9.65
N ILE A 277 -7.77 -0.47 8.70
CA ILE A 277 -8.59 -0.08 7.56
C ILE A 277 -10.00 0.32 8.02
N GLU A 278 -10.63 -0.45 8.91
CA GLU A 278 -11.95 -0.14 9.48
C GLU A 278 -11.95 1.23 10.19
N ARG A 279 -10.89 1.55 10.95
CA ARG A 279 -10.74 2.86 11.60
C ARG A 279 -10.56 3.97 10.57
N GLN A 280 -9.79 3.72 9.51
CA GLN A 280 -9.62 4.68 8.42
C GLN A 280 -10.93 4.96 7.66
N GLY A 281 -11.85 4.00 7.55
CA GLY A 281 -13.18 4.24 6.99
C GLY A 281 -14.09 5.12 7.84
N ARG A 282 -13.79 5.26 9.14
CA ARG A 282 -14.56 6.12 10.08
C ARG A 282 -14.06 7.55 10.15
N ARG A 283 -13.00 7.89 9.41
CA ARG A 283 -12.53 9.29 9.33
C ARG A 283 -13.53 10.12 8.54
N TRP A 284 -13.54 11.42 8.79
CA TRP A 284 -14.27 12.32 7.92
C TRP A 284 -13.61 12.36 6.56
N MET A 285 -14.45 12.23 5.54
CA MET A 285 -14.08 12.28 4.14
C MET A 285 -15.02 13.24 3.42
N PRO A 286 -14.61 13.82 2.28
CA PRO A 286 -15.52 14.57 1.43
C PRO A 286 -16.81 13.77 1.20
N PRO A 287 -17.99 14.42 1.14
CA PRO A 287 -19.29 13.75 1.09
C PRO A 287 -19.50 12.87 -0.16
N ALA A 288 -18.64 12.99 -1.17
CA ALA A 288 -18.57 12.06 -2.29
C ALA A 288 -17.12 11.63 -2.53
N PRO A 289 -16.84 10.33 -2.74
CA PRO A 289 -15.54 9.87 -3.20
C PRO A 289 -15.23 10.47 -4.59
N PRO A 290 -13.95 10.70 -4.93
CA PRO A 290 -13.58 11.06 -6.29
C PRO A 290 -14.01 9.93 -7.23
N ASP A 291 -14.70 10.26 -8.32
CA ASP A 291 -15.23 9.25 -9.24
C ASP A 291 -14.12 8.49 -10.01
N GLY A 292 -12.91 9.06 -10.09
CA GLY A 292 -11.75 8.53 -10.82
C GLY A 292 -11.93 8.45 -12.34
N ALA A 293 -12.97 9.05 -12.91
CA ALA A 293 -13.35 8.86 -14.32
C ALA A 293 -12.29 9.43 -15.28
N ALA A 294 -11.74 10.60 -14.96
CA ALA A 294 -10.66 11.21 -15.72
C ALA A 294 -9.38 10.35 -15.71
N GLN A 295 -8.98 9.86 -14.54
CA GLN A 295 -7.80 9.00 -14.42
C GLN A 295 -7.95 7.70 -15.23
N ARG A 296 -9.12 7.05 -15.15
CA ARG A 296 -9.41 5.83 -15.94
C ARG A 296 -9.34 6.11 -17.43
N TYR A 297 -9.97 7.20 -17.90
CA TYR A 297 -9.90 7.62 -19.29
C TYR A 297 -8.45 7.87 -19.74
N ASN A 298 -7.71 8.67 -18.98
CA ASN A 298 -6.31 9.03 -19.30
C ASN A 298 -5.43 7.77 -19.37
N THR A 299 -5.61 6.84 -18.42
CA THR A 299 -4.84 5.58 -18.36
C THR A 299 -5.04 4.72 -19.60
N VAL A 300 -6.29 4.57 -20.07
CA VAL A 300 -6.59 3.84 -21.32
C VAL A 300 -6.04 4.59 -22.53
N ALA A 301 -6.23 5.91 -22.59
CA ALA A 301 -5.74 6.72 -23.70
C ALA A 301 -4.20 6.64 -23.82
N PHE A 302 -3.47 6.57 -22.70
CA PHE A 302 -2.03 6.34 -22.70
C PHE A 302 -1.67 4.96 -23.26
N LEU A 303 -2.35 3.90 -22.82
CA LEU A 303 -2.15 2.55 -23.36
C LEU A 303 -2.39 2.52 -24.88
N GLU A 304 -3.52 3.05 -25.34
CA GLU A 304 -3.91 3.09 -26.76
C GLU A 304 -2.96 3.94 -27.61
N SER A 305 -2.31 4.95 -27.00
CA SER A 305 -1.27 5.76 -27.66
C SER A 305 0.09 5.04 -27.79
N GLY A 306 0.21 3.81 -27.25
CA GLY A 306 1.41 2.99 -27.29
C GLY A 306 2.38 3.22 -26.14
N LEU A 307 2.00 4.01 -25.13
CA LEU A 307 2.83 4.15 -23.92
C LEU A 307 2.75 2.90 -23.05
N ARG A 308 3.82 2.66 -22.29
CA ARG A 308 3.83 1.62 -21.27
C ARG A 308 3.09 2.12 -20.04
N VAL A 309 2.02 1.42 -19.66
CA VAL A 309 1.30 1.67 -18.41
C VAL A 309 1.71 0.63 -17.37
N LEU A 310 2.00 1.09 -16.15
CA LEU A 310 2.43 0.31 -15.00
C LEU A 310 1.35 0.33 -13.92
N ALA A 311 1.17 -0.80 -13.24
CA ALA A 311 0.37 -0.88 -12.04
C ALA A 311 1.19 -0.37 -10.84
N GLY A 312 0.61 0.53 -10.05
CA GLY A 312 1.19 1.01 -8.81
C GLY A 312 0.08 1.49 -7.88
N THR A 313 0.26 1.38 -6.57
CA THR A 313 -0.88 1.59 -5.65
C THR A 313 -0.87 2.91 -4.93
N ASP A 314 0.31 3.51 -4.77
CA ASP A 314 0.54 4.62 -3.86
C ASP A 314 0.22 4.25 -2.39
N ALA A 315 0.39 2.97 -2.03
CA ALA A 315 0.30 2.51 -0.65
C ALA A 315 1.43 3.13 0.19
N PRO A 316 1.19 3.52 1.45
CA PRO A 316 0.04 3.19 2.29
C PRO A 316 -0.89 4.40 2.47
N ASN A 317 -1.31 5.07 1.39
CA ASN A 317 -2.43 6.01 1.53
C ASN A 317 -3.60 5.32 2.26
N PRO A 318 -4.41 6.06 3.03
CA PRO A 318 -5.44 5.43 3.86
C PRO A 318 -6.37 4.54 3.03
N GLY A 319 -6.71 3.36 3.54
CA GLY A 319 -7.41 2.29 2.82
C GLY A 319 -6.53 1.36 2.00
N LEU A 320 -5.30 1.78 1.69
CA LEU A 320 -4.37 1.02 0.86
C LEU A 320 -3.34 0.28 1.71
N VAL A 321 -3.26 -1.02 1.46
CA VAL A 321 -2.32 -1.94 2.08
C VAL A 321 -1.33 -2.48 1.05
N PHE A 322 -0.06 -2.56 1.43
CA PHE A 322 1.01 -3.16 0.62
C PHE A 322 0.65 -4.55 0.12
N GLY A 323 0.87 -4.78 -1.17
CA GLY A 323 0.55 -6.03 -1.84
C GLY A 323 -0.94 -6.24 -2.09
N ALA A 324 -1.79 -6.16 -1.07
CA ALA A 324 -3.22 -6.37 -1.21
C ALA A 324 -3.88 -5.39 -2.19
N SER A 325 -3.48 -4.10 -2.13
CA SER A 325 -4.05 -3.06 -3.00
C SER A 325 -3.63 -3.20 -4.46
N LEU A 326 -2.53 -3.91 -4.76
CA LEU A 326 -2.14 -4.13 -6.16
C LEU A 326 -3.16 -5.00 -6.88
N HIS A 327 -3.80 -5.96 -6.18
CA HIS A 327 -4.90 -6.73 -6.75
C HIS A 327 -6.14 -5.87 -7.04
N ARG A 328 -6.35 -4.82 -6.24
CA ARG A 328 -7.39 -3.83 -6.50
C ARG A 328 -7.04 -2.96 -7.69
N GLU A 329 -5.80 -2.50 -7.78
CA GLU A 329 -5.27 -1.75 -8.94
C GLU A 329 -5.50 -2.52 -10.24
N LEU A 330 -5.15 -3.82 -10.28
CA LEU A 330 -5.39 -4.67 -11.45
C LEU A 330 -6.87 -4.74 -11.87
N GLN A 331 -7.78 -4.79 -10.91
CA GLN A 331 -9.22 -4.77 -11.18
C GLN A 331 -9.68 -3.40 -11.70
N HIS A 332 -9.12 -2.31 -11.18
CA HIS A 332 -9.41 -0.96 -11.67
C HIS A 332 -8.90 -0.75 -13.09
N MET A 333 -7.72 -1.29 -13.43
CA MET A 333 -7.21 -1.26 -14.81
C MET A 333 -8.13 -2.01 -15.77
N VAL A 334 -8.58 -3.21 -15.40
CA VAL A 334 -9.54 -3.97 -16.23
C VAL A 334 -10.89 -3.25 -16.33
N ALA A 335 -11.39 -2.70 -15.22
CA ALA A 335 -12.63 -1.91 -15.22
C ALA A 335 -12.51 -0.61 -16.05
N ALA A 336 -11.30 -0.06 -16.20
CA ALA A 336 -11.05 1.09 -17.06
C ALA A 336 -11.08 0.73 -18.56
N GLY A 337 -10.68 -0.50 -18.93
CA GLY A 337 -10.70 -0.99 -20.32
C GLY A 337 -9.55 -1.91 -20.71
N PHE A 338 -8.63 -2.22 -19.80
CA PHE A 338 -7.53 -3.15 -20.08
C PHE A 338 -8.05 -4.57 -20.20
N THR A 339 -7.43 -5.37 -21.07
CA THR A 339 -7.56 -6.82 -20.97
C THR A 339 -6.89 -7.31 -19.68
N PRO A 340 -7.31 -8.44 -19.08
CA PRO A 340 -6.64 -8.98 -17.90
C PRO A 340 -5.15 -9.28 -18.14
N GLY A 341 -4.77 -9.69 -19.36
CA GLY A 341 -3.37 -9.91 -19.74
C GLY A 341 -2.53 -8.63 -19.75
N GLU A 342 -3.08 -7.51 -20.22
CA GLU A 342 -2.41 -6.20 -20.18
C GLU A 342 -2.24 -5.72 -18.74
N ALA A 343 -3.27 -5.85 -17.90
CA ALA A 343 -3.18 -5.51 -16.48
C ALA A 343 -2.10 -6.36 -15.76
N LEU A 344 -2.05 -7.67 -16.01
CA LEU A 344 -0.98 -8.54 -15.48
C LEU A 344 0.42 -8.13 -15.97
N THR A 345 0.54 -7.75 -17.25
CA THR A 345 1.81 -7.26 -17.83
C THR A 345 2.25 -5.97 -17.13
N ALA A 346 1.31 -5.06 -16.85
CA ALA A 346 1.55 -3.81 -16.15
C ALA A 346 2.05 -4.00 -14.70
N ALA A 347 1.82 -5.16 -14.10
CA ALA A 347 2.31 -5.53 -12.77
C ALA A 347 3.44 -6.58 -12.79
N THR A 348 4.02 -6.90 -13.96
CA THR A 348 5.10 -7.92 -14.07
C THR A 348 6.23 -7.45 -14.98
N ALA A 349 6.16 -7.75 -16.29
CA ALA A 349 7.25 -7.46 -17.22
C ALA A 349 7.45 -5.95 -17.45
N ALA A 350 6.37 -5.16 -17.54
CA ALA A 350 6.47 -3.74 -17.84
C ALA A 350 7.27 -2.94 -16.78
N PRO A 351 6.97 -3.03 -15.46
CA PRO A 351 7.76 -2.31 -14.46
C PRO A 351 9.18 -2.87 -14.32
N ALA A 352 9.39 -4.18 -14.55
CA ALA A 352 10.73 -4.76 -14.59
C ALA A 352 11.60 -4.13 -15.69
N GLU A 353 11.04 -3.91 -16.88
CA GLU A 353 11.76 -3.24 -17.98
C GLU A 353 12.02 -1.76 -17.69
N VAL A 354 10.98 -1.03 -17.26
CA VAL A 354 11.08 0.43 -17.01
C VAL A 354 12.13 0.74 -15.93
N PHE A 355 12.24 -0.08 -14.89
CA PHE A 355 13.21 0.10 -13.81
C PHE A 355 14.48 -0.75 -13.94
N GLY A 356 14.77 -1.29 -15.13
CA GLY A 356 16.02 -1.99 -15.44
C GLY A 356 16.26 -3.28 -14.64
N MET A 357 15.20 -3.98 -14.24
CA MET A 357 15.22 -5.23 -13.48
C MET A 357 15.35 -6.44 -14.40
N ALA A 358 16.54 -6.62 -14.97
CA ALA A 358 16.79 -7.64 -16.00
C ALA A 358 16.75 -9.11 -15.50
N ASP A 359 16.47 -9.39 -14.23
CA ASP A 359 16.45 -10.75 -13.68
C ASP A 359 15.04 -11.28 -13.36
N ARG A 360 13.98 -10.47 -13.53
CA ARG A 360 12.61 -10.80 -13.12
C ARG A 360 11.56 -10.20 -14.07
N GLY A 361 10.28 -10.31 -13.70
CA GLY A 361 9.14 -9.85 -14.50
C GLY A 361 8.61 -10.88 -15.50
N GLU A 362 9.34 -11.99 -15.69
CA GLU A 362 9.01 -13.05 -16.64
C GLU A 362 9.31 -14.44 -16.06
N ILE A 363 8.54 -15.44 -16.48
CA ILE A 363 8.86 -16.86 -16.23
C ILE A 363 9.71 -17.37 -17.39
N ALA A 364 11.03 -17.31 -17.23
CA ALA A 364 11.99 -17.81 -18.21
C ALA A 364 13.23 -18.40 -17.52
N VAL A 365 13.89 -19.35 -18.19
CA VAL A 365 15.10 -20.01 -17.66
C VAL A 365 16.17 -18.99 -17.30
N GLY A 366 16.77 -19.13 -16.12
CA GLY A 366 17.81 -18.25 -15.59
C GLY A 366 17.29 -17.05 -14.80
N ARG A 367 16.01 -16.66 -14.97
CA ARG A 367 15.37 -15.59 -14.18
C ARG A 367 15.24 -15.99 -12.70
N ARG A 368 15.12 -14.97 -11.85
CA ARG A 368 14.82 -15.09 -10.42
C ARG A 368 13.52 -15.89 -10.24
N ALA A 369 13.51 -16.83 -9.30
CA ALA A 369 12.31 -17.60 -8.98
C ALA A 369 11.38 -16.81 -8.03
N ASP A 370 10.97 -15.64 -8.51
CA ASP A 370 9.91 -14.84 -7.93
C ASP A 370 8.61 -15.24 -8.61
N LEU A 371 7.74 -15.91 -7.88
CA LEU A 371 6.60 -16.62 -8.47
C LEU A 371 5.36 -16.47 -7.58
N VAL A 372 4.19 -16.39 -8.21
CA VAL A 372 2.89 -16.43 -7.52
C VAL A 372 2.04 -17.51 -8.17
N LEU A 373 1.60 -18.49 -7.39
CA LEU A 373 0.61 -19.47 -7.81
C LEU A 373 -0.76 -19.03 -7.31
N VAL A 374 -1.69 -18.82 -8.24
CA VAL A 374 -3.08 -18.46 -7.94
C VAL A 374 -4.05 -19.53 -8.42
N GLY A 375 -5.18 -19.70 -7.75
CA GLY A 375 -6.27 -20.57 -8.19
C GLY A 375 -7.13 -19.91 -9.27
N GLY A 376 -7.50 -20.65 -10.32
CA GLY A 376 -8.26 -20.10 -11.44
C GLY A 376 -7.40 -19.37 -12.46
N ASP A 377 -8.03 -18.68 -13.42
CA ASP A 377 -7.38 -18.05 -14.57
C ASP A 377 -7.44 -16.51 -14.53
N PRO A 378 -6.36 -15.82 -14.12
CA PRO A 378 -6.33 -14.37 -14.07
C PRO A 378 -6.27 -13.70 -15.44
N THR A 379 -6.04 -14.46 -16.52
CA THR A 379 -6.12 -13.93 -17.90
C THR A 379 -7.55 -13.86 -18.42
N ALA A 380 -8.49 -14.56 -17.76
CA ALA A 380 -9.92 -14.51 -18.05
C ALA A 380 -10.71 -13.74 -16.98
N ASP A 381 -10.33 -13.90 -15.70
CA ASP A 381 -10.95 -13.23 -14.54
C ASP A 381 -9.85 -12.66 -13.65
N ILE A 382 -9.58 -11.36 -13.77
CA ILE A 382 -8.49 -10.70 -13.04
C ILE A 382 -8.61 -10.82 -11.51
N THR A 383 -9.81 -11.07 -10.97
CA THR A 383 -10.03 -11.29 -9.53
C THR A 383 -9.40 -12.59 -9.03
N ALA A 384 -9.12 -13.55 -9.93
CA ALA A 384 -8.40 -14.78 -9.61
C ALA A 384 -7.00 -14.51 -9.04
N THR A 385 -6.40 -13.33 -9.32
CA THR A 385 -5.12 -12.92 -8.70
C THR A 385 -5.18 -12.88 -7.17
N GLN A 386 -6.37 -12.69 -6.57
CA GLN A 386 -6.54 -12.68 -5.11
C GLN A 386 -6.55 -14.09 -4.50
N ARG A 387 -6.81 -15.14 -5.30
CA ARG A 387 -6.90 -16.54 -4.85
C ARG A 387 -5.53 -17.18 -4.73
N ILE A 388 -4.63 -16.52 -4.03
CA ILE A 388 -3.22 -16.91 -3.93
C ILE A 388 -3.12 -18.21 -3.13
N ARG A 389 -2.47 -19.20 -3.74
CA ARG A 389 -2.14 -20.48 -3.12
C ARG A 389 -0.74 -20.41 -2.50
N ASP A 390 0.21 -19.88 -3.27
CA ASP A 390 1.62 -19.83 -2.88
C ASP A 390 2.36 -18.65 -3.49
N VAL A 391 3.38 -18.18 -2.77
CA VAL A 391 4.30 -17.13 -3.21
C VAL A 391 5.72 -17.59 -2.93
N TRP A 392 6.62 -17.32 -3.87
CA TRP A 392 8.06 -17.52 -3.71
C TRP A 392 8.81 -16.24 -4.04
N VAL A 393 9.84 -15.93 -3.25
CA VAL A 393 10.87 -14.93 -3.58
C VAL A 393 12.21 -15.63 -3.55
N LEU A 394 13.00 -15.53 -4.63
CA LEU A 394 14.23 -16.31 -4.79
C LEU A 394 14.03 -17.82 -4.54
N GLY A 395 12.88 -18.36 -4.96
CA GLY A 395 12.54 -19.77 -4.74
C GLY A 395 12.26 -20.16 -3.29
N ARG A 396 12.28 -19.21 -2.34
CA ARG A 396 11.86 -19.44 -0.95
C ARG A 396 10.37 -19.19 -0.82
N ARG A 397 9.63 -20.17 -0.29
CA ARG A 397 8.19 -20.07 -0.08
C ARG A 397 7.89 -19.09 1.06
N VAL A 398 6.99 -18.13 0.82
CA VAL A 398 6.51 -17.18 1.82
C VAL A 398 5.55 -17.90 2.78
N ASP A 399 5.77 -17.76 4.09
CA ASP A 399 4.79 -18.14 5.10
C ASP A 399 3.96 -16.92 5.52
N PRO A 400 2.68 -16.82 5.12
CA PRO A 400 1.83 -15.68 5.47
C PRO A 400 1.60 -15.54 6.98
N ARG A 401 1.73 -16.65 7.75
CA ARG A 401 1.56 -16.63 9.21
C ARG A 401 2.74 -16.00 9.94
N ALA A 402 3.91 -15.90 9.29
CA ALA A 402 5.09 -15.29 9.88
C ALA A 402 5.02 -13.75 9.99
N TYR A 403 4.04 -13.12 9.32
CA TYR A 403 3.83 -11.67 9.41
C TYR A 403 2.83 -11.31 10.52
N ALA A 404 1.68 -11.98 10.56
CA ALA A 404 0.61 -11.69 11.51
C ALA A 404 1.08 -11.90 12.96
N GLY A 405 0.90 -10.88 13.81
CA GLY A 405 1.38 -10.88 15.19
C GLY A 405 2.90 -10.72 15.34
N GLY A 406 3.63 -10.51 14.24
CA GLY A 406 5.07 -10.27 14.24
C GLY A 406 5.46 -8.86 14.68
N GLU A 407 6.75 -8.64 14.87
CA GLU A 407 7.30 -7.30 15.19
C GLU A 407 7.19 -6.35 13.99
N ALA A 408 7.47 -6.85 12.78
CA ALA A 408 7.33 -6.10 11.53
C ALA A 408 5.91 -5.52 11.36
N GLU A 409 4.87 -6.30 11.66
CA GLU A 409 3.50 -5.81 11.63
C GLU A 409 3.23 -4.75 12.71
N ARG A 410 3.69 -5.00 13.93
CA ARG A 410 3.52 -4.06 15.05
C ARG A 410 4.14 -2.71 14.74
N GLU A 411 5.36 -2.70 14.20
CA GLU A 411 6.06 -1.48 13.83
C GLU A 411 5.39 -0.76 12.68
N GLY A 412 5.00 -1.49 11.62
CA GLY A 412 4.31 -0.90 10.48
C GLY A 412 2.98 -0.25 10.84
N VAL A 413 2.16 -0.91 11.68
CA VAL A 413 0.87 -0.36 12.11
C VAL A 413 1.04 0.86 13.01
N ARG A 414 2.00 0.83 13.95
CA ARG A 414 2.33 2.02 14.75
C ARG A 414 2.80 3.17 13.89
N TRP A 415 3.72 2.92 12.97
CA TRP A 415 4.24 3.93 12.04
C TRP A 415 3.11 4.54 11.21
N GLN A 416 2.18 3.73 10.71
CA GLN A 416 1.04 4.19 9.93
C GLN A 416 0.12 5.10 10.74
N ARG A 417 -0.16 4.73 12.00
CA ARG A 417 -0.96 5.55 12.92
C ARG A 417 -0.28 6.90 13.19
N ASP A 418 0.97 6.86 13.62
CA ASP A 418 1.73 8.07 13.97
C ASP A 418 1.86 9.02 12.77
N SER A 419 2.01 8.46 11.57
CA SER A 419 2.07 9.23 10.33
C SER A 419 0.73 9.87 9.98
N ALA A 420 -0.38 9.13 10.12
CA ALA A 420 -1.72 9.67 9.91
C ALA A 420 -2.05 10.80 10.90
N GLU A 421 -1.71 10.63 12.18
CA GLU A 421 -1.92 11.66 13.21
C GLU A 421 -1.13 12.95 12.92
N LYS A 422 0.14 12.81 12.49
CA LYS A 422 0.97 13.96 12.07
C LYS A 422 0.36 14.70 10.88
N ILE A 423 -0.11 13.97 9.86
CA ILE A 423 -0.73 14.56 8.67
C ILE A 423 -2.01 15.30 9.05
N VAL A 424 -2.91 14.67 9.82
CA VAL A 424 -4.17 15.30 10.27
C VAL A 424 -3.89 16.56 11.08
N LYS A 425 -2.91 16.52 11.98
CA LYS A 425 -2.50 17.70 12.76
C LYS A 425 -2.00 18.83 11.85
N ALA A 426 -1.11 18.55 10.90
CA ALA A 426 -0.59 19.55 9.96
C ALA A 426 -1.70 20.15 9.07
N ILE A 427 -2.67 19.34 8.63
CA ILE A 427 -3.84 19.82 7.89
C ILE A 427 -4.72 20.73 8.76
N GLY A 428 -4.99 20.34 10.01
CA GLY A 428 -5.78 21.15 10.94
C GLY A 428 -5.13 22.50 11.25
N GLU A 429 -3.80 22.53 11.43
CA GLU A 429 -3.04 23.76 11.65
C GLU A 429 -3.05 24.68 10.42
N SER A 430 -2.96 24.13 9.21
CA SER A 430 -2.98 24.90 7.96
C SER A 430 -4.40 25.28 7.50
N ARG A 431 -5.44 24.56 7.94
CA ARG A 431 -6.85 24.80 7.59
C ARG A 431 -7.74 24.69 8.83
N PRO A 432 -7.91 25.77 9.61
CA PRO A 432 -8.72 25.76 10.84
C PRO A 432 -10.20 25.37 10.65
N ALA A 433 -10.73 25.51 9.43
CA ALA A 433 -12.10 25.09 9.08
C ALA A 433 -12.20 23.61 8.68
N PHE A 434 -11.08 22.88 8.59
CA PHE A 434 -11.08 21.45 8.28
C PHE A 434 -11.69 20.69 9.47
N PRO A 435 -12.76 19.91 9.26
CA PRO A 435 -13.38 19.15 10.34
C PRO A 435 -12.40 18.06 10.80
N ALA A 436 -11.84 18.24 11.99
CA ALA A 436 -10.91 17.32 12.62
C ALA A 436 -11.52 16.71 13.89
N PRO A 437 -11.12 15.48 14.26
CA PRO A 437 -11.39 14.96 15.59
C PRO A 437 -10.93 15.93 16.66
N HIS A 438 -11.74 16.14 17.70
CA HIS A 438 -11.33 16.92 18.86
C HIS A 438 -11.80 16.27 20.16
N GLU A 439 -10.99 16.44 21.19
CA GLU A 439 -11.26 15.93 22.52
C GLU A 439 -12.36 16.74 23.21
N VAL A 440 -13.23 16.05 23.94
CA VAL A 440 -14.20 16.67 24.84
C VAL A 440 -13.78 16.36 26.27
N ARG A 441 -13.64 17.42 27.05
CA ARG A 441 -13.18 17.37 28.44
C ARG A 441 -14.24 17.98 29.36
N ARG A 442 -14.24 17.56 30.62
CA ARG A 442 -14.92 18.28 31.70
C ARG A 442 -14.19 19.57 32.06
N ASP A 443 -14.86 20.42 32.84
CA ASP A 443 -14.31 21.68 33.34
C ASP A 443 -13.06 21.49 34.20
N ASP A 444 -12.90 20.34 34.85
CA ASP A 444 -11.71 19.95 35.62
C ASP A 444 -10.56 19.39 34.76
N GLY A 445 -10.75 19.33 33.44
CA GLY A 445 -9.78 18.82 32.47
C GLY A 445 -9.86 17.32 32.20
N GLU A 446 -10.75 16.58 32.86
CA GLU A 446 -10.90 15.14 32.67
C GLU A 446 -11.39 14.81 31.24
N LEU A 447 -10.69 13.91 30.53
CA LEU A 447 -11.03 13.52 29.16
C LEU A 447 -12.25 12.58 29.13
N LEU A 448 -13.30 12.99 28.44
CA LEU A 448 -14.55 12.21 28.31
C LEU A 448 -14.58 11.34 27.05
N GLY A 449 -13.88 11.77 26.00
CA GLY A 449 -13.85 11.09 24.70
C GLY A 449 -13.47 12.06 23.59
N GLN A 450 -13.78 11.67 22.37
CA GLN A 450 -13.56 12.49 21.19
C GLN A 450 -14.84 12.61 20.35
N VAL A 451 -15.01 13.76 19.70
CA VAL A 451 -16.02 13.94 18.66
C VAL A 451 -15.29 13.83 17.34
N VAL A 452 -15.64 12.80 16.57
CA VAL A 452 -14.99 12.44 15.30
C VAL A 452 -15.94 12.77 14.15
N PRO A 453 -15.49 13.53 13.15
CA PRO A 453 -16.31 13.78 11.98
C PRO A 453 -16.36 12.51 11.10
N THR A 454 -17.49 12.28 10.44
CA THR A 454 -17.83 11.07 9.65
C THR A 454 -18.66 11.48 8.43
N ALA A 455 -18.92 10.54 7.50
CA ALA A 455 -19.83 10.80 6.37
C ALA A 455 -21.26 11.19 6.82
N GLY A 456 -21.73 10.65 7.96
CA GLY A 456 -23.06 10.92 8.52
C GLY A 456 -23.13 12.11 9.47
N GLY A 457 -22.12 12.98 9.52
CA GLY A 457 -22.02 14.09 10.47
C GLY A 457 -20.95 13.83 11.53
N TRP A 458 -21.27 14.03 12.81
CA TRP A 458 -20.32 13.88 13.92
C TRP A 458 -20.70 12.73 14.84
N GLN A 459 -19.71 11.97 15.27
CA GLN A 459 -19.88 10.79 16.11
C GLN A 459 -19.12 10.94 17.42
N ALA A 460 -19.80 10.67 18.54
CA ALA A 460 -19.16 10.54 19.85
C ALA A 460 -18.44 9.20 19.94
N VAL A 461 -17.17 9.22 20.31
CA VAL A 461 -16.38 8.02 20.59
C VAL A 461 -15.75 8.08 21.98
N THR A 462 -15.61 6.92 22.62
CA THR A 462 -14.90 6.79 23.91
C THR A 462 -13.47 7.32 23.80
N ILE A 463 -12.79 7.48 24.95
CA ILE A 463 -11.39 7.90 24.98
C ILE A 463 -10.46 6.96 24.18
N PHE A 464 -10.88 5.70 23.94
CA PHE A 464 -10.17 4.69 23.15
C PHE A 464 -10.84 4.38 21.79
N GLY A 465 -11.74 5.25 21.33
CA GLY A 465 -12.23 5.25 19.95
C GLY A 465 -13.39 4.29 19.63
N VAL A 466 -14.13 3.79 20.63
CA VAL A 466 -15.36 3.01 20.37
C VAL A 466 -16.56 3.95 20.24
N PRO A 467 -17.43 3.79 19.22
CA PRO A 467 -18.64 4.61 19.07
C PRO A 467 -19.60 4.51 20.28
N LEU A 468 -20.17 5.63 20.71
CA LEU A 468 -21.18 5.71 21.78
C LEU A 468 -22.61 5.96 21.26
N GLY A 469 -22.83 5.73 19.97
CA GLY A 469 -24.09 5.95 19.26
C GLY A 469 -23.86 6.14 17.76
N GLY A 470 -24.93 6.47 17.03
CA GLY A 470 -24.84 6.83 15.60
C GLY A 470 -24.26 8.23 15.38
N ALA A 471 -23.87 8.52 14.14
CA ALA A 471 -23.48 9.86 13.73
C ALA A 471 -24.70 10.81 13.68
N GLY A 472 -24.46 12.09 13.95
CA GLY A 472 -25.50 13.12 13.94
C GLY A 472 -24.92 14.54 14.05
N ASP A 473 -25.62 15.43 14.76
CA ASP A 473 -25.15 16.79 15.02
C ASP A 473 -23.93 16.81 15.96
N GLN A 474 -23.02 17.77 15.75
CA GLN A 474 -21.84 17.91 16.59
C GLN A 474 -22.21 18.17 18.07
N GLY A 475 -23.24 18.98 18.32
CA GLY A 475 -23.72 19.26 19.66
C GLY A 475 -24.32 18.02 20.34
N ASP A 476 -25.00 17.14 19.59
CA ASP A 476 -25.48 15.86 20.10
C ASP A 476 -24.34 14.90 20.47
N ALA A 477 -23.28 14.86 19.65
CA ALA A 477 -22.09 14.08 19.96
C ALA A 477 -21.41 14.58 21.25
N VAL A 478 -21.24 15.90 21.41
CA VAL A 478 -20.70 16.50 22.64
C VAL A 478 -21.58 16.18 23.86
N ARG A 479 -22.90 16.33 23.75
CA ARG A 479 -23.85 15.96 24.83
C ARG A 479 -23.74 14.49 25.21
N THR A 480 -23.60 13.60 24.22
CA THR A 480 -23.40 12.16 24.44
C THR A 480 -22.13 11.90 25.27
N LEU A 481 -21.02 12.59 24.99
CA LEU A 481 -19.79 12.44 25.77
C LEU A 481 -19.92 12.93 27.20
N HIS A 482 -20.60 14.06 27.43
CA HIS A 482 -20.90 14.53 28.79
C HIS A 482 -21.80 13.56 29.57
N ALA A 483 -22.73 12.90 28.91
CA ALA A 483 -23.66 11.96 29.54
C ALA A 483 -23.05 10.57 29.76
N ARG A 484 -22.27 10.06 28.80
CA ARG A 484 -21.88 8.64 28.74
C ARG A 484 -20.38 8.37 28.60
N GLY A 485 -19.56 9.37 28.29
CA GLY A 485 -18.16 9.22 27.87
C GLY A 485 -17.31 8.33 28.79
N LEU A 486 -17.27 8.62 30.09
CA LEU A 486 -16.61 7.78 31.09
C LEU A 486 -17.55 6.79 31.79
N ALA A 487 -18.85 7.07 31.80
CA ALA A 487 -19.82 6.18 32.46
C ALA A 487 -19.84 4.79 31.80
N CYS A 488 -19.60 4.71 30.49
CA CYS A 488 -19.56 3.45 29.75
C CYS A 488 -18.44 2.50 30.19
N LEU A 489 -17.41 2.97 30.91
CA LEU A 489 -16.34 2.10 31.42
C LEU A 489 -16.84 1.12 32.49
N SER A 490 -17.92 1.50 33.19
CA SER A 490 -18.54 0.68 34.24
C SER A 490 -19.47 -0.41 33.69
N GLU A 491 -19.87 -0.30 32.42
CA GLU A 491 -20.72 -1.26 31.71
C GLU A 491 -19.93 -2.57 31.43
N PRO A 492 -20.61 -3.72 31.24
CA PRO A 492 -19.97 -4.91 30.70
C PRO A 492 -19.55 -4.68 29.24
N TRP A 493 -18.38 -5.19 28.87
CA TRP A 493 -17.85 -5.11 27.51
C TRP A 493 -17.67 -6.50 26.95
N TRP A 494 -17.87 -6.64 25.65
CA TRP A 494 -17.41 -7.80 24.91
C TRP A 494 -16.06 -7.48 24.30
N ALA A 495 -15.11 -8.37 24.51
CA ALA A 495 -13.74 -8.21 24.08
C ALA A 495 -13.24 -9.47 23.36
N ARG A 496 -12.41 -9.25 22.35
CA ARG A 496 -11.81 -10.30 21.53
C ARG A 496 -10.37 -9.93 21.22
N VAL A 497 -9.42 -10.83 21.49
CA VAL A 497 -7.98 -10.55 21.40
C VAL A 497 -7.40 -11.14 20.12
N GLY A 498 -6.72 -10.31 19.34
CA GLY A 498 -6.07 -10.72 18.09
C GLY A 498 -7.08 -11.27 17.08
N ASP A 499 -6.88 -12.54 16.68
CA ASP A 499 -7.73 -13.32 15.78
C ASP A 499 -8.55 -14.40 16.51
N ASP A 500 -8.64 -14.38 17.85
CA ASP A 500 -9.53 -15.30 18.59
C ASP A 500 -10.95 -15.10 18.06
N PRO A 501 -11.67 -16.12 17.55
CA PRO A 501 -13.04 -15.94 17.08
C PRO A 501 -14.03 -15.66 18.22
N ALA A 502 -13.69 -16.02 19.46
CA ALA A 502 -14.61 -15.96 20.59
C ALA A 502 -14.61 -14.57 21.25
N TRP A 503 -15.77 -13.92 21.22
CA TRP A 503 -16.07 -12.78 22.07
C TRP A 503 -16.29 -13.24 23.51
N ARG A 504 -15.60 -12.60 24.46
CA ARG A 504 -15.72 -12.87 25.89
C ARG A 504 -16.11 -11.61 26.62
N GLU A 505 -16.94 -11.76 27.63
CA GLU A 505 -17.31 -10.64 28.48
C GLU A 505 -16.13 -10.22 29.38
N ALA A 506 -15.89 -8.92 29.50
CA ALA A 506 -14.86 -8.30 30.31
C ALA A 506 -15.36 -6.99 30.90
N ARG A 507 -14.65 -6.49 31.93
CA ARG A 507 -14.78 -5.13 32.43
C ARG A 507 -13.52 -4.33 32.14
N ILE A 508 -13.70 -3.09 31.73
CA ILE A 508 -12.62 -2.12 31.62
C ILE A 508 -12.32 -1.61 33.03
N VAL A 509 -11.11 -1.89 33.52
CA VAL A 509 -10.62 -1.44 34.83
C VAL A 509 -9.99 -0.05 34.70
N GLU A 510 -9.30 0.18 33.58
CA GLU A 510 -8.55 1.40 33.32
C GLU A 510 -8.48 1.59 31.79
N ALA A 511 -8.45 2.83 31.32
CA ALA A 511 -8.42 3.12 29.90
C ALA A 511 -7.50 4.32 29.61
N ALA A 512 -6.78 4.21 28.50
CA ALA A 512 -5.97 5.26 27.91
C ALA A 512 -6.32 5.36 26.41
N PRO A 513 -5.89 6.42 25.70
CA PRO A 513 -6.23 6.60 24.29
C PRO A 513 -5.82 5.45 23.36
N ASP A 514 -4.76 4.72 23.70
CA ASP A 514 -4.12 3.69 22.86
C ASP A 514 -4.23 2.26 23.42
N ARG A 515 -4.73 2.10 24.65
CA ARG A 515 -4.81 0.82 25.35
C ARG A 515 -5.88 0.79 26.43
N VAL A 516 -6.34 -0.40 26.77
CA VAL A 516 -7.27 -0.63 27.88
C VAL A 516 -6.79 -1.74 28.79
N ARG A 517 -7.14 -1.66 30.08
CA ARG A 517 -6.90 -2.70 31.05
C ARG A 517 -8.18 -3.48 31.28
N LEU A 518 -8.21 -4.72 30.81
CA LEU A 518 -9.39 -5.58 30.92
C LEU A 518 -9.26 -6.59 32.05
N ARG A 519 -10.39 -6.90 32.68
CA ARG A 519 -10.58 -8.08 33.52
C ARG A 519 -11.73 -8.90 32.97
N TRP A 520 -11.48 -10.13 32.55
CA TRP A 520 -12.48 -11.07 32.05
C TRP A 520 -13.51 -11.37 33.14
N SER A 521 -14.80 -11.43 32.77
CA SER A 521 -15.89 -11.75 33.70
C SER A 521 -15.87 -13.22 34.15
N ASP A 522 -15.25 -14.11 33.35
CA ASP A 522 -15.03 -15.50 33.73
C ASP A 522 -14.02 -15.60 34.89
N SER A 523 -14.50 -16.00 36.07
CA SER A 523 -13.69 -16.16 37.28
C SER A 523 -12.66 -17.29 37.18
N MET A 524 -12.81 -18.19 36.21
CA MET A 524 -11.89 -19.31 35.96
C MET A 524 -10.81 -18.99 34.93
N ALA A 525 -10.89 -17.83 34.25
CA ALA A 525 -9.85 -17.40 33.33
C ALA A 525 -8.55 -17.07 34.09
N ASP A 526 -7.42 -17.57 33.61
CA ASP A 526 -6.10 -17.21 34.16
C ASP A 526 -5.78 -15.74 33.86
N GLN A 527 -5.87 -14.89 34.88
CA GLN A 527 -5.67 -13.44 34.77
C GLN A 527 -5.22 -12.82 36.10
N PRO A 528 -4.40 -11.75 36.07
CA PRO A 528 -4.05 -11.02 37.27
C PRO A 528 -5.31 -10.36 37.89
N PRO A 529 -5.40 -10.25 39.23
CA PRO A 529 -6.56 -9.61 39.89
C PRO A 529 -6.80 -8.16 39.46
N SER A 530 -5.74 -7.46 39.07
CA SER A 530 -5.76 -6.10 38.53
C SER A 530 -6.32 -6.02 37.11
N GLY A 531 -6.46 -7.13 36.38
CA GLY A 531 -6.65 -7.13 34.94
C GLY A 531 -5.35 -6.92 34.17
N ARG A 532 -5.41 -7.06 32.84
CA ARG A 532 -4.27 -7.02 31.92
C ARG A 532 -4.43 -5.87 30.92
N TRP A 533 -3.32 -5.20 30.60
CA TRP A 533 -3.28 -4.20 29.54
C TRP A 533 -3.28 -4.85 28.16
N PHE A 534 -4.07 -4.28 27.26
CA PHE A 534 -4.16 -4.64 25.86
C PHE A 534 -4.06 -3.36 25.01
N ASP A 535 -3.20 -3.39 24.01
CA ASP A 535 -3.16 -2.35 22.98
C ASP A 535 -4.40 -2.46 22.11
N LEU A 536 -4.96 -1.33 21.69
CA LEU A 536 -6.18 -1.30 20.88
C LEU A 536 -6.00 -1.87 19.46
N ASP A 537 -4.75 -2.06 19.03
CA ASP A 537 -4.41 -2.77 17.80
C ASP A 537 -4.57 -4.29 17.93
N ASP A 538 -4.63 -4.81 19.15
CA ASP A 538 -4.69 -6.24 19.46
C ASP A 538 -6.03 -6.66 20.07
N LEU A 539 -6.99 -5.74 20.10
CA LEU A 539 -8.22 -5.90 20.86
C LEU A 539 -9.40 -5.30 20.10
N ASP A 540 -10.43 -6.11 19.87
CA ASP A 540 -11.75 -5.63 19.50
C ASP A 540 -12.59 -5.45 20.76
N LEU A 541 -13.36 -4.36 20.80
CA LEU A 541 -14.23 -4.00 21.91
C LEU A 541 -15.62 -3.63 21.39
N SER A 542 -16.65 -4.12 22.07
CA SER A 542 -18.04 -3.78 21.80
C SER A 542 -18.83 -3.69 23.10
N LEU A 543 -19.76 -2.72 23.18
CA LEU A 543 -20.73 -2.63 24.28
C LEU A 543 -21.81 -3.72 24.15
N GLU A 544 -22.17 -4.08 22.93
CA GLU A 544 -23.16 -5.13 22.65
C GLU A 544 -22.45 -6.43 22.26
N ARG A 545 -23.03 -7.58 22.62
CA ARG A 545 -22.49 -8.88 22.19
C ARG A 545 -22.62 -8.99 20.68
N PRO A 546 -21.51 -9.04 19.93
CA PRO A 546 -21.61 -9.18 18.48
C PRO A 546 -22.22 -10.53 18.13
N VAL A 547 -23.15 -10.54 17.17
CA VAL A 547 -23.75 -11.77 16.66
C VAL A 547 -22.79 -12.32 15.61
N GLY A 548 -21.96 -13.28 15.99
CA GLY A 548 -20.96 -13.91 15.14
C GLY A 548 -20.75 -15.35 15.54
#